data_AF-A0A4R4MXK2-F1
#
_entry.id   AF-A0A4R4MXK2-F1
#
_cell.length_a   1.000
_cell.length_b   1.000
_cell.length_c   1.000
_cell.angle_alpha   90.00
_cell.angle_beta   90.00
_cell.angle_gamma   90.00
#
_symmetry.space_group_name_H-M   'P 1'
#
loop_
_entity.id
_entity.type
_entity.pdbx_description
1 polymer ?
#
loop_
_entity_poly.entity_id
_entity_poly.type
_entity_poly.pdbx_seq_one_letter_code
_entity_poly.pdbx_strand_id
1 'polypeptide(L)'
;MTGMEMDRGGTGQDASLVSTHAEEHHAALNPLAQRGDGTSSFGDDGTFGLFIAAYAESRDVSTAVHRGLSTVMQDTGTGMHLAVRNTNDAEAANAEAFRDPGAAWA
;
A
#
# COMPACT_ATOMS: atom_id res chain seq x y z
N MET A 1 -6.81 5.44 -29.68
CA MET A 1 -6.22 5.24 -28.35
C MET A 1 -4.81 5.77 -28.38
N THR A 2 -4.52 6.81 -27.60
CA THR A 2 -3.21 7.49 -27.57
C THR A 2 -2.26 6.76 -26.60
N GLY A 3 -0.93 6.93 -26.76
CA GLY A 3 0.04 6.33 -25.82
C GLY A 3 -0.20 6.75 -24.36
N MET A 4 -0.69 7.97 -24.15
CA MET A 4 -0.99 8.52 -22.83
C MET A 4 -2.24 7.89 -22.17
N GLU A 5 -3.18 7.36 -22.96
CA GLU A 5 -4.30 6.55 -22.44
C GLU A 5 -3.83 5.14 -22.03
N MET A 6 -2.89 4.55 -22.78
CA MET A 6 -2.33 3.23 -22.48
C MET A 6 -1.48 3.27 -21.19
N ASP A 7 -0.62 4.27 -21.06
CA ASP A 7 0.23 4.45 -19.87
C ASP A 7 -0.61 4.72 -18.61
N ARG A 8 -1.74 5.44 -18.73
CA ARG A 8 -2.70 5.61 -17.62
C ARG A 8 -3.44 4.34 -17.27
N GLY A 9 -3.88 3.57 -18.27
CA GLY A 9 -4.48 2.26 -18.05
C GLY A 9 -3.54 1.33 -17.30
N GLY A 10 -2.27 1.28 -17.72
CA GLY A 10 -1.19 0.58 -17.02
C GLY A 10 -1.00 1.08 -15.59
N THR A 11 -0.90 2.40 -15.40
CA THR A 11 -0.76 3.02 -14.07
C THR A 11 -1.93 2.67 -13.14
N GLY A 12 -3.17 2.65 -13.64
CA GLY A 12 -4.34 2.26 -12.85
C GLY A 12 -4.35 0.77 -12.48
N GLN A 13 -3.83 -0.08 -13.37
CA GLN A 13 -3.65 -1.51 -13.10
C GLN A 13 -2.55 -1.73 -12.05
N ASP A 14 -1.41 -1.06 -12.19
CA ASP A 14 -0.31 -1.13 -11.22
C ASP A 14 -0.74 -0.62 -9.84
N ALA A 15 -1.54 0.45 -9.78
CA ALA A 15 -2.13 0.97 -8.55
C ALA A 15 -2.96 -0.09 -7.81
N SER A 16 -3.78 -0.83 -8.57
CA SER A 16 -4.60 -1.93 -8.05
C SER A 16 -3.71 -3.06 -7.53
N LEU A 17 -2.69 -3.46 -8.30
CA LEU A 17 -1.76 -4.53 -7.93
C LEU A 17 -1.01 -4.23 -6.64
N VAL A 18 -0.49 -3.00 -6.50
CA VAL A 18 0.23 -2.57 -5.29
C VAL A 18 -0.71 -2.55 -4.08
N SER A 19 -1.95 -2.10 -4.25
CA SER A 19 -2.95 -2.09 -3.17
C SER A 19 -3.32 -3.50 -2.73
N THR A 20 -3.59 -4.42 -3.67
CA THR A 20 -3.85 -5.83 -3.38
C THR A 20 -2.66 -6.48 -2.68
N HIS A 21 -1.43 -6.22 -3.14
CA HIS A 21 -0.24 -6.75 -2.49
C HIS A 21 -0.09 -6.23 -1.05
N ALA A 22 -0.42 -4.96 -0.80
CA ALA A 22 -0.42 -4.40 0.55
C ALA A 22 -1.41 -5.13 1.48
N GLU A 23 -2.62 -5.43 0.99
CA GLU A 23 -3.66 -6.17 1.70
C GLU A 23 -3.24 -7.62 1.98
N GLU A 24 -2.71 -8.32 0.98
CA GLU A 24 -2.19 -9.68 1.12
C GLU A 24 -1.05 -9.74 2.14
N HIS A 25 -0.12 -8.79 2.07
CA HIS A 25 0.99 -8.67 3.01
C HIS A 25 0.49 -8.39 4.44
N HIS A 26 -0.50 -7.51 4.60
CA HIS A 26 -1.12 -7.25 5.90
C HIS A 26 -1.82 -8.50 6.46
N ALA A 27 -2.57 -9.21 5.62
CA ALA A 27 -3.26 -10.44 5.99
C ALA A 27 -2.29 -11.54 6.40
N ALA A 28 -1.16 -11.68 5.71
CA ALA A 28 -0.11 -12.66 6.02
C ALA A 28 0.56 -12.41 7.39
N LEU A 29 0.64 -11.15 7.82
CA LEU A 29 1.25 -10.79 9.12
C LEU A 29 0.27 -10.92 10.30
N ASN A 30 -1.03 -10.91 10.04
CA ASN A 30 -2.05 -10.92 11.09
C ASN A 30 -1.96 -12.17 12.00
N PRO A 31 -1.76 -13.40 11.48
CA PRO A 31 -1.49 -14.57 12.33
C PRO A 31 -0.22 -14.41 13.18
N LEU A 32 0.81 -13.74 12.65
CA LEU A 32 2.03 -13.46 13.38
C LEU A 32 1.75 -12.52 14.55
N ALA A 33 0.95 -11.47 14.36
CA ALA A 33 0.54 -10.56 15.43
C ALA A 33 -0.30 -11.25 16.52
N GLN A 34 -1.20 -12.14 16.13
CA GLN A 34 -2.09 -12.85 17.06
C GLN A 34 -1.37 -13.88 17.93
N ARG A 35 -0.19 -14.36 17.49
CA ARG A 35 0.63 -15.34 18.23
C ARG A 35 1.28 -14.79 19.50
N GLY A 36 1.09 -13.52 19.86
CA GLY A 36 1.60 -12.95 21.12
C GLY A 36 3.10 -12.73 21.09
N ASP A 37 3.85 -13.14 22.13
CA ASP A 37 5.32 -13.08 22.18
C ASP A 37 6.00 -14.17 21.33
N GLY A 38 5.24 -15.16 20.85
CA GLY A 38 5.75 -16.29 20.07
C GLY A 38 6.68 -17.22 20.85
N THR A 39 6.83 -16.98 22.15
CA THR A 39 7.83 -17.60 23.04
C THR A 39 7.19 -18.34 24.21
N SER A 40 5.92 -18.06 24.52
CA SER A 40 5.14 -18.75 25.55
C SER A 40 5.14 -20.28 25.46
N SER A 41 5.35 -20.86 24.28
CA SER A 41 5.44 -22.31 24.07
C SER A 41 6.83 -22.91 24.31
N PHE A 42 7.87 -22.10 24.52
CA PHE A 42 9.25 -22.59 24.60
C PHE A 42 9.63 -23.20 25.95
N GLY A 43 8.81 -23.01 26.99
CA GLY A 43 9.07 -23.54 28.33
C GLY A 43 10.24 -22.77 28.97
N ASP A 44 9.91 -21.89 29.92
CA ASP A 44 10.92 -21.09 30.61
C ASP A 44 11.48 -21.86 31.81
N ASP A 45 12.63 -22.49 31.64
CA ASP A 45 13.47 -23.00 32.72
C ASP A 45 14.62 -22.02 33.06
N GLY A 46 14.58 -20.79 32.51
CA GLY A 46 15.57 -19.73 32.71
C GLY A 46 16.85 -19.88 31.90
N THR A 47 17.17 -21.08 31.39
CA THR A 47 18.44 -21.36 30.68
C THR A 47 18.50 -20.67 29.31
N PHE A 48 17.34 -20.54 28.65
CA PHE A 48 17.23 -19.94 27.31
C PHE A 48 16.68 -18.51 27.32
N GLY A 49 16.51 -17.88 28.49
CA GLY A 49 15.85 -16.58 28.62
C GLY A 49 16.43 -15.47 27.73
N LEU A 50 17.76 -15.40 27.59
CA LEU A 50 18.41 -14.42 26.72
C LEU A 50 18.10 -14.63 25.23
N PHE A 51 18.10 -15.88 24.78
CA PHE A 51 17.77 -16.22 23.39
C PHE A 51 16.30 -15.96 23.08
N ILE A 52 15.43 -16.27 24.03
CA ILE A 52 13.99 -15.98 23.97
C ILE A 52 13.75 -14.48 23.85
N ALA A 53 14.42 -13.67 24.67
CA ALA A 53 14.31 -12.21 24.63
C ALA A 53 14.79 -11.63 23.27
N ALA A 54 15.95 -12.06 22.78
CA ALA A 54 16.49 -11.61 21.50
C ALA A 54 15.59 -12.01 20.31
N TYR A 55 14.98 -13.19 20.37
CA TYR A 55 14.01 -13.64 19.39
C TYR A 55 12.73 -12.78 19.41
N ALA A 56 12.18 -12.54 20.60
CA ALA A 56 10.99 -11.71 20.77
C ALA A 56 11.22 -10.28 20.22
N GLU A 57 12.35 -9.66 20.56
CA GLU A 57 12.74 -8.34 20.03
C GLU A 57 12.86 -8.35 18.50
N SER A 58 13.59 -9.32 17.95
CA SER A 58 13.77 -9.44 16.49
C SER A 58 12.45 -9.60 15.76
N ARG A 59 11.52 -10.37 16.34
CA ARG A 59 10.18 -10.57 15.79
C ARG A 59 9.34 -9.31 15.86
N ASP A 60 9.38 -8.57 16.96
CA ASP A 60 8.65 -7.31 17.11
C ASP A 60 9.14 -6.27 16.11
N VAL A 61 10.46 -6.10 15.97
CA VAL A 61 11.07 -5.21 14.97
C VAL A 61 10.68 -5.61 13.56
N SER A 62 10.79 -6.89 13.22
CA SER A 62 10.40 -7.40 11.90
C SER A 62 8.92 -7.13 11.60
N THR A 63 8.04 -7.41 12.57
CA THR A 63 6.59 -7.18 12.42
C THR A 63 6.28 -5.69 12.25
N ALA A 64 6.97 -4.81 12.98
CA ALA A 64 6.81 -3.36 12.84
C ALA A 64 7.23 -2.86 11.45
N VAL A 65 8.39 -3.32 10.95
CA VAL A 65 8.87 -2.98 9.60
C VAL A 65 7.88 -3.45 8.54
N HIS A 66 7.42 -4.69 8.64
CA HIS A 66 6.48 -5.25 7.66
C HIS A 66 5.12 -4.52 7.66
N ARG A 67 4.61 -4.09 8.83
CA ARG A 67 3.41 -3.24 8.90
C ARG A 67 3.64 -1.89 8.23
N GLY A 68 4.77 -1.24 8.51
CA GLY A 68 5.13 0.03 7.88
C GLY A 68 5.20 -0.09 6.36
N LEU A 69 5.79 -1.19 5.86
CA LEU A 69 5.86 -1.46 4.43
C LEU A 69 4.46 -1.62 3.80
N SER A 70 3.55 -2.38 4.43
CA SER A 70 2.16 -2.50 3.97
C SER A 70 1.47 -1.13 3.87
N THR A 71 1.65 -0.25 4.86
CA THR A 71 1.09 1.11 4.81
C THR A 71 1.64 1.90 3.64
N VAL A 72 2.97 1.90 3.43
CA VAL A 72 3.59 2.61 2.30
C VAL A 72 3.10 2.09 0.95
N MET A 73 2.94 0.77 0.81
CA MET A 73 2.37 0.18 -0.41
C MET A 73 0.93 0.67 -0.64
N GLN A 74 0.08 0.62 0.39
CA GLN A 74 -1.31 1.08 0.28
C GLN A 74 -1.42 2.58 -0.07
N ASP A 75 -0.60 3.41 0.55
CA ASP A 75 -0.53 4.85 0.25
C ASP A 75 -0.04 5.09 -1.18
N THR A 76 0.91 4.29 -1.66
CA THR A 76 1.42 4.35 -3.04
C THR A 76 0.31 4.02 -4.05
N GLY A 77 -0.40 2.91 -3.86
CA GLY A 77 -1.53 2.54 -4.72
C GLY A 77 -2.63 3.61 -4.73
N THR A 78 -2.95 4.17 -3.56
CA THR A 78 -3.91 5.28 -3.43
C THR A 78 -3.44 6.52 -4.19
N GLY A 79 -2.16 6.90 -4.05
CA GLY A 79 -1.57 8.03 -4.76
C GLY A 79 -1.61 7.87 -6.28
N MET A 80 -1.34 6.66 -6.78
CA MET A 80 -1.42 6.34 -8.20
C MET A 80 -2.86 6.45 -8.73
N HIS A 81 -3.85 5.93 -8.00
CA HIS A 81 -5.26 6.09 -8.35
C HIS A 81 -5.68 7.57 -8.39
N LEU A 82 -5.24 8.37 -7.42
CA LEU A 82 -5.49 9.81 -7.39
C LEU A 82 -4.87 10.53 -8.60
N ALA A 83 -3.64 10.18 -8.98
CA ALA A 83 -2.98 10.76 -10.14
C ALA A 83 -3.74 10.44 -11.45
N VAL A 84 -4.17 9.18 -11.63
CA VAL A 84 -4.98 8.77 -12.79
C VAL A 84 -6.30 9.53 -12.82
N ARG A 85 -7.00 9.63 -11.69
CA ARG A 85 -8.26 10.36 -11.58
C ARG A 85 -8.10 11.84 -11.91
N ASN A 86 -7.13 12.52 -11.29
CA ASN A 86 -6.88 13.94 -11.52
C ASN A 86 -6.55 14.23 -13.00
N THR A 87 -5.83 13.32 -13.65
CA THR A 87 -5.53 13.44 -15.09
C THR A 87 -6.79 13.31 -15.93
N ASN A 88 -7.67 12.34 -15.63
CA ASN A 88 -8.94 12.18 -16.35
C ASN A 88 -9.86 13.38 -16.15
N ASP A 89 -9.96 13.89 -14.92
CA ASP A 89 -10.78 15.05 -14.58
C ASP A 89 -10.26 16.31 -15.32
N ALA A 90 -8.94 16.50 -15.39
CA ALA A 90 -8.32 17.60 -16.13
C ALA A 90 -8.56 17.49 -17.65
N GLU A 91 -8.47 16.30 -18.22
CA GLU A 91 -8.76 16.09 -19.65
C GLU A 91 -10.23 16.34 -19.98
N ALA A 92 -11.15 15.89 -19.13
CA ALA A 92 -12.58 16.16 -19.31
C ALA A 92 -12.88 17.66 -19.25
N ALA A 93 -12.29 18.37 -18.28
CA ALA A 93 -12.43 19.83 -18.16
C ALA A 93 -11.87 20.57 -19.38
N ASN A 94 -10.68 20.17 -19.86
CA ASN A 94 -10.08 20.75 -21.06
C ASN A 94 -10.94 20.48 -22.30
N ALA A 95 -11.44 19.25 -22.48
CA ALA A 95 -12.29 18.90 -23.61
C ALA A 95 -13.61 19.69 -23.62
N GLU A 96 -14.15 20.02 -22.45
CA GLU A 96 -15.33 20.88 -22.32
C GLU A 96 -15.01 22.34 -22.68
N ALA A 97 -13.89 22.88 -22.19
CA ALA A 97 -13.43 24.23 -22.52
C ALA A 97 -13.17 24.44 -24.02
N PHE A 98 -12.70 23.40 -24.73
CA PHE A 98 -12.56 23.42 -26.19
C PHE A 98 -13.89 23.31 -26.94
N ARG A 99 -14.94 22.75 -26.30
CA ARG A 99 -16.28 22.60 -26.91
C ARG A 99 -17.12 23.87 -26.79
N ASP A 100 -16.95 24.65 -25.72
CA ASP A 100 -17.58 25.97 -25.54
C ASP A 100 -16.53 27.07 -25.27
N PRO A 101 -15.79 27.51 -26.31
CA PRO A 101 -14.81 28.57 -26.15
C PRO A 101 -15.46 29.94 -25.83
N GLY A 102 -16.78 30.10 -26.03
CA GLY A 102 -17.48 31.36 -25.79
C GLY A 102 -17.76 31.64 -24.31
N ALA A 103 -17.98 30.60 -23.50
CA ALA A 103 -18.20 30.73 -22.06
C ALA A 103 -16.94 31.15 -21.27
N ALA A 104 -15.74 31.00 -21.83
CA ALA A 104 -14.48 31.40 -21.18
C ALA A 104 -14.21 32.91 -21.23
N TRP A 105 -14.92 33.66 -22.09
CA TRP A 105 -14.72 35.10 -22.33
C TRP A 105 -15.96 35.96 -22.08
N ALA A 106 -17.04 35.38 -21.55
CA ALA A 106 -18.29 36.05 -21.17
C ALA A 106 -18.35 36.28 -19.65
#